data_AF-A0A947CA39-F1
#
_entry.id   AF-A0A947CA39-F1
#
_cell.length_a   1.000
_cell.length_b   1.000
_cell.length_c   1.000
_cell.angle_alpha   90.00
_cell.angle_beta   90.00
_cell.angle_gamma   90.00
#
_symmetry.space_group_name_H-M   'P 1'
#
loop_
_entity.id
_entity.type
_entity.pdbx_description
1 polymer ?
#
loop_
_entity_poly.entity_id
_entity_poly.type
_entity_poly.pdbx_seq_one_letter_code
_entity_poly.pdbx_strand_id
1 'polypeptide(L)'
;MTDDGGRIGRNEELLMQALDGELEAADQVELDRLLSDNPELREEWDRLSKLKEVTANMKFRDPPEEMWAGYWTSVYSRFERGLAWILVSIGAIVFGSWGAWQVARDLMADNDLPTVVKWSILALIVGLVMLLVSVLRHRIFVSQTDPYKEIER
;
A
#
# COMPACT_ATOMS: atom_id res chain seq x y z
N MET A 1 -45.93 -1.30 32.85
CA MET A 1 -44.87 -2.05 32.15
C MET A 1 -44.18 -1.05 31.25
N THR A 2 -42.97 -0.65 31.61
CA THR A 2 -42.27 0.57 31.18
C THR A 2 -41.74 0.46 29.75
N ASP A 3 -42.28 1.27 28.85
CA ASP A 3 -41.80 1.52 27.48
C ASP A 3 -40.70 2.61 27.44
N ASP A 4 -40.02 2.85 28.57
CA ASP A 4 -39.01 3.92 28.68
C ASP A 4 -37.75 3.64 27.87
N GLY A 5 -37.42 2.36 27.63
CA GLY A 5 -36.21 1.98 26.90
C GLY A 5 -36.19 2.43 25.43
N GLY A 6 -37.34 2.46 24.77
CA GLY A 6 -37.45 2.92 23.38
C GLY A 6 -37.31 4.44 23.24
N ARG A 7 -37.82 5.20 24.21
CA ARG A 7 -37.77 6.66 24.23
C ARG A 7 -36.37 7.19 24.53
N ILE A 8 -35.64 6.52 25.42
CA ILE A 8 -34.25 6.88 25.74
C ILE A 8 -33.36 6.71 24.50
N GLY A 9 -33.49 5.59 23.78
CA GLY A 9 -32.70 5.34 22.57
C GLY A 9 -32.97 6.33 21.43
N ARG A 10 -34.23 6.74 21.22
CA ARG A 10 -34.59 7.75 20.21
C ARG A 10 -34.04 9.14 20.54
N ASN A 11 -34.06 9.53 21.81
CA ASN A 11 -33.52 10.82 22.24
C ASN A 11 -32.00 10.88 22.05
N GLU A 12 -31.29 9.80 22.37
CA GLU A 12 -29.84 9.67 22.15
C GLU A 12 -29.50 9.73 20.66
N GLU A 13 -30.27 9.06 19.81
CA GLU A 13 -30.11 9.10 18.35
C GLU A 13 -30.24 10.53 17.81
N LEU A 14 -31.28 11.26 18.23
CA LEU A 14 -31.50 12.64 17.81
C LEU A 14 -30.36 13.57 18.25
N LEU A 15 -29.86 13.41 19.49
CA LEU A 15 -28.72 14.18 19.99
C LEU A 15 -27.44 13.93 19.16
N MET A 16 -27.15 12.67 18.82
CA MET A 16 -25.96 12.33 18.04
C MET A 16 -26.06 12.83 16.59
N GLN A 17 -27.21 12.65 15.93
CA GLN A 17 -27.43 13.19 14.58
C GLN A 17 -27.34 14.72 14.56
N ALA A 18 -27.85 15.39 15.59
CA ALA A 18 -27.72 16.84 15.76
C ALA A 18 -26.26 17.25 15.92
N LEU A 19 -25.52 16.47 16.71
CA LEU A 19 -24.10 16.69 16.94
C LEU A 19 -23.33 16.57 15.64
N ASP A 20 -23.67 15.65 14.73
CA ASP A 20 -22.99 15.48 13.44
C ASP A 20 -23.52 16.38 12.32
N GLY A 21 -24.68 17.03 12.52
CA GLY A 21 -25.32 17.90 11.54
C GLY A 21 -26.14 17.14 10.48
N GLU A 22 -26.55 15.91 10.79
CA GLU A 22 -27.28 15.02 9.89
C GLU A 22 -28.80 14.98 10.15
N LEU A 23 -29.32 15.89 11.00
CA LEU A 23 -30.75 15.97 11.29
C LEU A 23 -31.59 16.42 10.08
N GLU A 24 -32.71 15.74 9.88
CA GLU A 24 -33.76 16.20 8.98
C GLU A 24 -34.63 17.31 9.61
N ALA A 25 -35.30 18.12 8.79
CA ALA A 25 -36.09 19.27 9.27
C ALA A 25 -37.23 18.89 10.23
N ALA A 26 -37.82 17.69 10.08
CA ALA A 26 -38.86 17.20 10.99
C ALA A 26 -38.28 16.82 12.36
N ASP A 27 -37.12 16.15 12.36
CA ASP A 27 -36.42 15.69 13.57
C ASP A 27 -35.79 16.88 14.33
N GLN A 28 -35.40 17.96 13.65
CA GLN A 28 -34.97 19.20 14.29
C GLN A 28 -36.08 19.82 15.15
N VAL A 29 -37.31 19.87 14.63
CA VAL A 29 -38.46 20.41 15.38
C VAL A 29 -38.80 19.52 16.58
N GLU A 30 -38.66 18.20 16.42
CA GLU A 30 -38.82 17.25 17.52
C GLU A 30 -37.75 17.45 18.61
N LEU A 31 -36.48 17.60 18.22
CA LEU A 31 -35.38 17.84 19.15
C LEU A 31 -35.56 19.17 19.90
N ASP A 32 -35.91 20.27 19.21
CA ASP A 32 -36.11 21.58 19.84
C ASP A 32 -37.24 21.54 20.88
N ARG A 33 -38.29 20.76 20.59
CA ARG A 33 -39.36 20.51 21.54
C ARG A 33 -38.87 19.70 22.74
N LEU A 34 -38.12 18.62 22.52
CA LEU A 34 -37.58 17.78 23.60
C LEU A 34 -36.61 18.56 24.51
N LEU A 35 -35.75 19.40 23.94
CA LEU A 35 -34.86 20.28 24.69
C LEU A 35 -35.60 21.38 25.46
N SER A 36 -36.82 21.73 25.04
CA SER A 36 -37.71 22.68 25.73
C SER A 36 -38.47 22.02 26.87
N ASP A 37 -38.93 20.79 26.66
CA ASP A 37 -39.78 20.04 27.59
C ASP A 37 -38.96 19.29 28.67
N ASN A 38 -37.69 18.95 28.41
CA ASN A 38 -36.85 18.16 29.32
C ASN A 38 -35.51 18.86 29.67
N PRO A 39 -35.34 19.33 30.93
CA PRO A 39 -34.11 19.98 31.37
C PRO A 39 -32.89 19.05 31.45
N GLU A 40 -33.08 17.75 31.72
CA GLU A 40 -31.97 16.78 31.76
C GLU A 40 -31.36 16.58 30.38
N LEU A 41 -32.21 16.49 29.34
CA LEU A 41 -31.78 16.32 27.96
C LEU A 41 -31.04 17.57 27.44
N ARG A 42 -31.45 18.75 27.93
CA ARG A 42 -30.76 20.01 27.63
C ARG A 42 -29.36 20.05 28.24
N GLU A 43 -29.20 19.60 29.48
CA GLU A 43 -27.90 19.53 30.13
C GLU A 43 -26.95 18.57 29.38
N GLU A 44 -27.48 17.45 28.89
CA GLU A 44 -26.70 16.50 28.11
C GLU A 44 -26.30 17.06 26.73
N TRP A 45 -27.21 17.75 26.05
CA TRP A 45 -26.92 18.46 24.80
C TRP A 45 -25.79 19.50 24.97
N ASP A 46 -25.84 20.31 26.03
CA ASP A 46 -24.81 21.30 26.33
C ASP A 46 -23.44 20.64 26.59
N ARG A 47 -23.43 19.51 27.30
CA ARG A 47 -22.22 18.72 27.58
C ARG A 47 -21.59 18.18 26.29
N LEU A 48 -22.39 17.54 25.43
CA LEU A 48 -21.93 16.94 24.18
C LEU A 48 -21.46 18.00 23.18
N SER A 49 -22.21 19.09 23.05
CA SER A 49 -21.87 20.22 22.17
C SER A 49 -20.51 20.84 22.55
N LYS A 50 -20.28 21.04 23.85
CA LYS A 50 -19.02 21.57 24.37
C LYS A 50 -17.85 20.60 24.12
N LEU A 51 -18.07 19.29 24.24
CA LEU A 51 -17.05 18.29 23.95
C LEU A 51 -16.68 18.26 22.46
N LYS A 52 -17.68 18.35 21.57
CA LYS A 52 -17.46 18.48 20.12
C LYS A 52 -16.64 19.72 19.81
N GLU A 53 -16.97 20.86 20.40
CA GLU A 53 -16.25 22.12 20.18
C GLU A 53 -14.77 22.02 20.61
N VAL A 54 -14.50 21.46 21.79
CA VAL A 54 -13.12 21.27 22.29
C VAL A 54 -12.33 20.33 21.37
N THR A 55 -12.97 19.25 20.91
CA THR A 55 -12.32 18.25 20.06
C THR A 55 -12.10 18.76 18.64
N ALA A 56 -13.04 19.53 18.09
CA ALA A 56 -12.92 20.16 16.77
C ALA A 56 -11.79 21.20 16.73
N ASN A 57 -11.53 21.88 17.85
CA ASN A 57 -10.45 22.86 17.97
C ASN A 57 -9.09 22.22 18.30
N MET A 58 -9.02 20.90 18.56
CA MET A 58 -7.74 20.21 18.67
C MET A 58 -7.08 20.14 17.30
N LYS A 59 -6.12 21.04 17.08
CA LYS A 59 -5.25 20.98 15.92
C LYS A 59 -4.28 19.80 16.11
N PHE A 60 -4.52 18.70 15.38
CA PHE A 60 -3.55 17.62 15.30
C PHE A 60 -2.22 18.20 14.82
N ARG A 61 -1.13 17.77 15.48
CA ARG A 61 0.20 18.25 15.14
C ARG A 61 0.54 17.74 13.75
N ASP A 62 0.69 18.65 12.79
CA ASP A 62 1.10 18.28 11.44
C ASP A 62 2.41 17.49 11.53
N PRO A 63 2.51 16.31 10.89
CA PRO A 63 3.74 15.54 10.89
C PRO A 63 4.86 16.39 10.26
N PRO A 64 6.05 16.45 10.89
CA PRO A 64 7.14 17.29 10.40
C PRO A 64 7.56 16.90 8.98
N GLU A 65 7.88 17.89 8.13
CA GLU A 65 8.25 17.70 6.72
C GLU A 65 9.40 16.71 6.52
N GLU A 66 10.30 16.57 7.51
CA GLU A 66 11.40 15.60 7.52
C GLU A 66 10.92 14.14 7.41
N MET A 67 9.76 13.81 7.97
CA MET A 67 9.15 12.48 7.86
C MET A 67 8.63 12.20 6.43
N TRP A 68 8.17 13.24 5.73
CA TRP A 68 7.69 13.12 4.35
C TRP A 68 8.83 12.87 3.36
N ALA A 69 9.98 13.52 3.56
CA ALA A 69 11.15 13.36 2.69
C ALA A 69 11.73 11.94 2.72
N GLY A 70 11.83 11.34 3.92
CA GLY A 70 12.34 9.98 4.11
C GLY A 70 11.39 8.88 3.58
N TYR A 71 10.08 9.11 3.68
CA TYR A 71 9.08 8.19 3.15
C TYR A 71 9.15 8.13 1.61
N TRP A 72 9.29 9.27 0.95
CA TRP A 72 9.33 9.32 -0.52
C TRP A 72 10.59 8.68 -1.12
N THR A 73 11.75 8.92 -0.51
CA THR A 73 13.04 8.35 -0.97
C THR A 73 13.14 6.84 -0.75
N SER A 74 12.66 6.32 0.39
CA SER A 74 12.71 4.89 0.70
C SER A 74 11.71 4.06 -0.11
N VAL A 75 10.53 4.62 -0.40
CA VAL A 75 9.51 3.97 -1.21
C VAL A 75 9.95 3.94 -2.67
N TYR A 76 10.35 5.08 -3.24
CA TYR A 76 10.69 5.18 -4.67
C TYR A 76 11.90 4.32 -5.04
N SER A 77 12.94 4.32 -4.21
CA SER A 77 14.15 3.53 -4.45
C SER A 77 13.92 2.01 -4.33
N ARG A 78 12.91 1.56 -3.58
CA ARG A 78 12.56 0.14 -3.46
C ARG A 78 11.72 -0.33 -4.65
N PHE A 79 10.82 0.51 -5.14
CA PHE A 79 9.98 0.21 -6.30
C PHE A 79 10.77 0.17 -7.60
N GLU A 80 11.67 1.12 -7.82
CA GLU A 80 12.51 1.17 -9.02
C GLU A 80 13.33 -0.13 -9.19
N ARG A 81 13.90 -0.62 -8.09
CA ARG A 81 14.74 -1.83 -8.09
C ARG A 81 13.91 -3.10 -8.28
N GLY A 82 12.72 -3.19 -7.66
CA GLY A 82 11.81 -4.30 -7.85
C GLY A 82 11.36 -4.41 -9.31
N LEU A 83 10.99 -3.29 -9.92
CA LEU A 83 10.54 -3.22 -11.31
C LEU A 83 11.68 -3.55 -12.29
N ALA A 84 12.89 -3.05 -12.03
CA ALA A 84 14.07 -3.37 -12.83
C ALA A 84 14.34 -4.89 -12.88
N TRP A 85 14.24 -5.61 -11.76
CA TRP A 85 14.44 -7.06 -11.74
C TRP A 85 13.35 -7.84 -12.47
N ILE A 86 12.10 -7.40 -12.39
CA ILE A 86 10.99 -8.01 -13.14
C ILE A 86 11.27 -7.87 -14.64
N LEU A 87 11.61 -6.66 -15.09
CA LEU A 87 11.93 -6.39 -16.49
C LEU A 87 13.15 -7.18 -16.99
N VAL A 88 14.23 -7.23 -16.20
CA VAL A 88 15.43 -8.04 -16.53
C VAL A 88 15.09 -9.53 -16.63
N SER A 89 14.26 -10.05 -15.71
CA SER A 89 13.87 -11.46 -15.71
C SER A 89 13.02 -11.80 -16.93
N ILE A 90 12.04 -10.96 -17.26
CA ILE A 90 11.21 -11.12 -18.45
C ILE A 90 12.07 -11.05 -19.72
N GLY A 91 12.96 -10.05 -19.81
CA GLY A 91 13.90 -9.90 -20.91
C GLY A 91 14.79 -11.13 -21.08
N ALA A 92 15.35 -11.66 -19.99
CA ALA A 92 16.18 -12.86 -20.02
C ALA A 92 15.39 -14.11 -20.49
N ILE A 93 14.14 -14.28 -20.05
CA ILE A 93 13.29 -15.39 -20.48
C ILE A 93 12.96 -15.28 -21.97
N VAL A 94 12.53 -14.10 -22.44
CA VAL A 94 12.18 -13.87 -23.84
C VAL A 94 13.40 -14.03 -24.74
N PHE A 95 14.51 -13.38 -24.40
CA PHE A 95 15.74 -13.42 -25.19
C PHE A 95 16.37 -14.81 -25.18
N GLY A 96 16.39 -15.48 -24.02
CA GLY A 96 16.87 -16.84 -23.89
C GLY A 96 16.02 -17.83 -24.70
N SER A 97 14.69 -17.70 -24.67
CA SER A 97 13.78 -18.56 -25.43
C SER A 97 13.90 -18.35 -26.92
N TRP A 98 13.99 -17.09 -27.36
CA TRP A 98 14.19 -16.74 -28.78
C TRP A 98 15.55 -17.20 -29.31
N GLY A 99 16.62 -16.96 -28.54
CA GLY A 99 17.97 -17.43 -28.89
C GLY A 99 18.05 -18.96 -28.95
N ALA A 100 17.45 -19.65 -27.97
CA ALA A 100 17.36 -21.10 -27.97
C ALA A 100 16.56 -21.62 -29.18
N TRP A 101 15.47 -20.95 -29.55
CA TRP A 101 14.68 -21.29 -30.73
C TRP A 101 15.46 -21.12 -32.03
N GLN A 102 16.20 -20.01 -32.19
CA GLN A 102 17.02 -19.79 -33.39
C GLN A 102 18.16 -20.79 -33.50
N VAL A 103 18.87 -21.04 -32.40
CA VAL A 103 19.93 -22.06 -32.37
C VAL A 103 19.34 -23.44 -32.66
N ALA A 104 18.18 -23.79 -32.10
CA ALA A 104 17.52 -25.06 -32.40
C ALA A 104 17.15 -25.17 -33.89
N ARG A 105 16.65 -24.09 -34.51
CA ARG A 105 16.31 -24.05 -35.94
C ARG A 105 17.56 -24.23 -36.82
N ASP A 106 18.62 -23.49 -36.56
CA ASP A 106 19.85 -23.53 -37.36
C ASP A 106 20.56 -24.89 -37.19
N LEU A 107 20.56 -25.45 -35.98
CA LEU A 107 21.10 -26.78 -35.72
C LEU A 107 20.23 -27.91 -36.29
N MET A 108 18.91 -27.72 -36.45
CA MET A 108 18.05 -28.68 -37.15
C MET A 108 18.24 -28.62 -38.67
N ALA A 109 18.65 -27.48 -39.22
CA ALA A 109 18.96 -27.32 -40.63
C ALA A 109 20.31 -27.96 -41.01
N ASP A 110 21.28 -27.99 -40.09
CA ASP A 110 22.59 -28.61 -40.30
C ASP A 110 22.60 -30.11 -39.90
N ASN A 111 22.77 -30.99 -40.88
CA ASN A 111 22.77 -32.45 -40.69
C ASN A 111 24.14 -33.04 -40.30
N ASP A 112 25.21 -32.24 -40.36
CA ASP A 112 26.59 -32.70 -40.15
C ASP A 112 27.03 -32.75 -38.68
N LEU A 113 26.27 -32.13 -37.77
CA LEU A 113 26.63 -32.04 -36.36
C LEU A 113 25.99 -33.16 -35.53
N PRO A 114 26.78 -33.88 -34.71
CA PRO A 114 26.25 -34.84 -33.75
C PRO A 114 25.26 -34.19 -32.78
N THR A 115 24.13 -34.85 -32.52
CA THR A 115 23.04 -34.35 -31.67
C THR A 115 23.50 -33.98 -30.25
N VAL A 116 24.51 -34.67 -29.72
CA VAL A 116 25.10 -34.35 -28.41
C VAL A 116 25.74 -32.96 -28.40
N VAL A 117 26.50 -32.61 -29.43
CA VAL A 117 27.19 -31.30 -29.53
C VAL A 117 26.16 -30.16 -29.60
N LYS A 118 25.03 -30.39 -30.29
CA LYS A 118 23.91 -29.45 -30.38
C LYS A 118 23.35 -29.09 -29.00
N TRP A 119 23.07 -30.10 -28.18
CA TRP A 119 22.59 -29.90 -26.81
C TRP A 119 23.64 -29.27 -25.90
N SER A 120 24.92 -29.62 -26.07
CA SER A 120 26.01 -29.01 -25.29
C SER A 120 26.12 -27.51 -25.51
N ILE A 121 26.06 -27.05 -26.77
CA ILE A 121 26.13 -25.62 -27.11
C ILE A 121 24.93 -24.88 -26.54
N LEU A 122 23.72 -25.45 -26.68
CA LEU A 122 22.50 -24.86 -26.14
C LEU A 122 22.57 -24.72 -24.62
N ALA A 123 22.98 -25.77 -23.92
CA ALA A 123 23.13 -25.78 -22.47
C ALA A 123 24.17 -24.76 -22.00
N LEU A 124 25.27 -24.59 -22.75
CA LEU A 124 26.32 -23.63 -22.43
C LEU A 124 25.81 -22.19 -22.56
N ILE A 125 25.09 -21.87 -23.64
CA ILE A 125 24.49 -20.53 -23.85
C ILE A 125 23.49 -20.21 -22.73
N VAL A 126 22.54 -21.13 -22.47
CA VAL A 126 21.53 -20.94 -21.43
C VAL A 126 22.18 -20.79 -20.05
N GLY A 127 23.15 -21.65 -19.73
CA GLY A 127 23.90 -21.59 -18.48
C GLY A 127 24.65 -20.26 -18.32
N LEU A 128 25.24 -19.73 -19.39
CA LEU A 128 25.98 -18.48 -19.37
C LEU A 128 25.05 -17.28 -19.15
N VAL A 129 23.88 -17.25 -19.80
CA VAL A 129 22.85 -16.23 -19.55
C VAL A 129 22.35 -16.30 -18.10
N MET A 130 22.04 -17.51 -17.61
CA MET A 130 21.56 -17.70 -16.24
C MET A 130 22.60 -17.30 -15.20
N LEU A 131 23.89 -17.62 -15.46
CA LEU A 131 25.00 -17.22 -14.61
C LEU A 131 25.21 -15.70 -14.61
N LEU A 132 25.14 -15.05 -15.78
CA LEU A 132 25.20 -13.59 -15.89
C LEU A 132 24.10 -12.93 -15.05
N VAL A 133 22.85 -13.37 -15.21
CA VAL A 133 21.71 -12.85 -14.43
C VAL A 133 21.92 -13.09 -12.94
N SER A 134 22.40 -14.27 -12.54
CA SER A 134 22.66 -14.62 -11.14
C SER A 134 23.77 -13.75 -10.51
N VAL A 135 24.89 -13.59 -11.20
CA VAL A 135 26.02 -12.76 -10.75
C VAL A 135 25.63 -11.30 -10.68
N LEU A 136 24.90 -10.79 -11.68
CA LEU A 136 24.43 -9.41 -11.69
C LEU A 136 23.46 -9.16 -10.53
N ARG A 137 22.54 -10.09 -10.29
CA ARG A 137 21.64 -10.08 -9.13
C ARG A 137 22.40 -10.07 -7.82
N HIS A 138 23.32 -11.00 -7.64
CA HIS A 138 24.09 -11.13 -6.40
C HIS A 138 24.96 -9.90 -6.13
N ARG A 139 25.70 -9.41 -7.14
CA ARG A 139 26.59 -8.25 -6.99
C ARG A 139 25.84 -6.97 -6.67
N ILE A 140 24.66 -6.77 -7.26
CA ILE A 140 23.82 -5.59 -7.00
C ILE A 140 23.09 -5.70 -5.65
N PHE A 141 22.75 -6.90 -5.18
CA PHE A 141 22.14 -7.10 -3.86
C PHE A 141 23.17 -6.88 -2.74
N VAL A 142 24.39 -7.40 -2.92
CA VAL A 142 25.49 -7.24 -1.96
C VAL A 142 25.96 -5.79 -1.88
N SER A 143 26.01 -5.05 -3.00
CA SER A 143 26.41 -3.63 -2.98
C SER A 143 25.40 -2.70 -2.29
N GLN A 144 24.18 -3.16 -2.06
CA GLN A 144 23.10 -2.43 -1.38
C GLN A 144 22.94 -2.80 0.08
N THR A 145 23.30 -4.03 0.44
CA THR A 145 23.17 -4.55 1.80
C THR A 145 24.51 -4.49 2.53
N ASP A 146 25.22 -3.37 2.38
CA ASP A 146 26.44 -3.12 3.14
C ASP A 146 26.13 -2.16 4.30
N PRO A 147 25.71 -2.69 5.47
CA PRO A 147 25.39 -1.89 6.65
C PRO A 147 26.61 -1.21 7.29
N TYR A 148 27.82 -1.34 6.73
CA TYR A 148 29.03 -0.69 7.23
C TYR A 148 29.36 0.64 6.54
N LYS A 149 28.46 1.16 5.69
CA LYS A 149 28.69 2.44 4.98
C LYS A 149 28.45 3.70 5.81
N GLU A 150 27.88 3.58 7.00
CA GLU A 150 27.52 4.73 7.87
C GLU A 150 28.44 4.90 9.09
N ILE A 151 29.59 4.22 9.15
CA ILE A 151 30.57 4.49 10.21
C ILE A 151 31.57 5.54 9.71
N GLU A 152 31.19 6.81 9.82
CA GLU A 152 32.16 7.91 9.86
C GLU A 152 32.98 7.81 11.16
N ARG A 153 34.29 8.05 11.06
CA ARG A 153 35.26 7.95 12.15
C ARG A 153 35.76 9.33 12.57
#